data_AF-A0A8C0IVE3-F1
#
_entry.id   AF-A0A8C0IVE3-F1
#
_cell.length_a   1.000
_cell.length_b   1.000
_cell.length_c   1.000
_cell.angle_alpha   90.00
_cell.angle_beta   90.00
_cell.angle_gamma   90.00
#
_symmetry.space_group_name_H-M   'P 1'
#
loop_
_entity.id
_entity.type
_entity.pdbx_description
1 polymer ?
#
loop_
_entity_poly.entity_id
_entity_poly.type
_entity_poly.pdbx_seq_one_letter_code
_entity_poly.pdbx_strand_id
1 'polypeptide(L)'
;MSKIPVSPTETERCIESLLAVFQRYAGREGDNCTLSKREFLSFMNAELASFTKNQKDPGVLDRMMKKLDLNCDGQLDFQEFLNLIGGIAQACHVALCVQAPPGHPQAKKL
;
A
#
# COMPACT_ATOMS: atom_id res chain seq x y z
N MET A 1 11.48 3.06 -39.34
CA MET A 1 10.27 2.87 -38.51
C MET A 1 10.44 3.70 -37.25
N SER A 2 9.96 4.93 -37.27
CA SER A 2 9.92 5.81 -36.10
C SER A 2 8.92 5.22 -35.10
N LYS A 3 9.41 4.75 -33.95
CA LYS A 3 8.53 4.41 -32.82
C LYS A 3 7.93 5.74 -32.35
N ILE A 4 6.63 5.95 -32.59
CA ILE A 4 5.90 7.06 -31.97
C ILE A 4 6.01 6.84 -30.46
N PRO A 5 6.56 7.78 -29.66
CA PRO A 5 6.56 7.64 -28.22
C PRO A 5 5.11 7.76 -27.77
N VAL A 6 4.49 6.61 -27.50
CA VAL A 6 3.18 6.56 -26.86
C VAL A 6 3.41 7.00 -25.42
N SER A 7 2.81 8.12 -25.04
CA SER A 7 2.83 8.58 -23.65
C SER A 7 2.08 7.57 -22.78
N PRO A 8 2.59 7.22 -21.58
CA PRO A 8 1.92 6.23 -20.73
C PRO A 8 0.51 6.71 -20.35
N THR A 9 -0.43 5.78 -20.26
CA THR A 9 -1.76 5.99 -19.71
C THR A 9 -1.69 6.27 -18.21
N GLU A 10 -2.78 6.79 -17.63
CA GLU A 10 -2.84 7.06 -16.18
C GLU A 10 -2.55 5.80 -15.34
N THR A 11 -3.11 4.65 -15.72
CA THR A 11 -2.87 3.39 -15.01
C THR A 11 -1.41 2.98 -15.06
N GLU A 12 -0.77 3.10 -16.23
CA GLU A 12 0.66 2.80 -16.38
C GLU A 12 1.52 3.74 -15.51
N ARG A 13 1.20 5.04 -15.45
CA ARG A 13 1.87 6.00 -14.56
C ARG A 13 1.71 5.64 -13.08
N CYS A 14 0.54 5.18 -12.66
CA CYS A 14 0.29 4.71 -11.29
C CYS A 14 1.15 3.49 -10.96
N ILE A 15 1.23 2.52 -11.88
CA ILE A 15 2.07 1.32 -11.71
C ILE A 15 3.55 1.71 -11.63
N GLU A 16 4.02 2.58 -12.55
CA GLU A 16 5.39 3.10 -12.54
C GLU A 16 5.71 3.84 -11.23
N SER A 17 4.77 4.66 -10.74
CA SER A 17 4.93 5.37 -9.47
C SER A 17 5.03 4.42 -8.29
N LEU A 18 4.23 3.36 -8.27
CA LEU A 18 4.25 2.35 -7.20
C LEU A 18 5.57 1.57 -7.21
N LEU A 19 6.05 1.19 -8.39
CA LEU A 19 7.34 0.54 -8.55
C LEU A 19 8.50 1.45 -8.10
N ALA A 20 8.46 2.73 -8.49
CA ALA A 20 9.47 3.71 -8.10
C ALA A 20 9.50 3.93 -6.57
N VAL A 21 8.34 3.90 -5.91
CA VAL A 21 8.26 3.95 -4.45
C VAL A 21 8.90 2.69 -3.85
N PHE A 22 8.54 1.50 -4.31
CA PHE A 22 9.14 0.25 -3.81
C PHE A 22 10.68 0.27 -3.94
N GLN A 23 11.19 0.60 -5.14
CA GLN A 23 12.62 0.66 -5.43
C GLN A 23 13.36 1.77 -4.66
N ARG A 24 12.67 2.82 -4.19
CA ARG A 24 13.28 3.86 -3.34
C ARG A 24 13.68 3.31 -1.96
N TYR A 25 12.97 2.31 -1.47
CA TYR A 25 13.21 1.72 -0.15
C TYR A 25 13.97 0.40 -0.21
N ALA A 26 13.75 -0.42 -1.25
CA ALA A 26 14.47 -1.65 -1.49
C ALA A 26 15.97 -1.41 -1.76
N GLY A 27 16.82 -2.40 -1.48
CA GLY A 27 18.22 -2.39 -1.89
C GLY A 27 19.19 -1.62 -1.00
N ARG A 28 18.72 -0.95 0.06
CA ARG A 28 19.59 -0.26 1.03
C ARG A 28 20.37 -1.25 1.89
N GLU A 29 19.90 -2.50 2.01
CA GLU A 29 20.55 -3.57 2.77
C GLU A 29 21.11 -4.72 1.92
N GLY A 30 21.09 -4.61 0.59
CA GLY A 30 21.84 -5.50 -0.30
C GLY A 30 21.03 -6.20 -1.39
N ASP A 31 19.72 -6.42 -1.18
CA ASP A 31 18.82 -6.95 -2.20
C ASP A 31 17.88 -5.86 -2.74
N ASN A 32 18.04 -5.50 -4.00
CA ASN A 32 17.25 -4.46 -4.66
C ASN A 32 15.83 -4.92 -5.03
N CYS A 33 15.53 -6.20 -4.88
CA CYS A 33 14.25 -6.81 -5.25
C CYS A 33 13.31 -7.00 -4.07
N THR A 34 13.78 -6.80 -2.84
CA THR A 34 13.01 -7.04 -1.61
C THR A 34 13.13 -5.86 -0.65
N LEU A 35 12.18 -5.76 0.28
CA LEU A 35 12.25 -4.87 1.42
C LEU A 35 12.62 -5.70 2.65
N SER A 36 13.77 -5.41 3.24
CA SER A 36 14.09 -5.92 4.56
C SER A 36 13.10 -5.36 5.61
N LYS A 37 13.10 -5.96 6.80
CA LYS A 37 12.33 -5.43 7.92
C LYS A 37 12.62 -3.93 8.19
N ARG A 38 13.89 -3.50 8.10
CA ARG A 38 14.26 -2.10 8.37
C ARG A 38 13.81 -1.16 7.25
N GLU A 39 13.89 -1.62 6.01
CA GLU A 39 13.42 -0.88 4.83
C GLU A 39 11.90 -0.74 4.84
N PHE A 40 11.18 -1.82 5.16
CA PHE A 40 9.74 -1.82 5.36
C PHE A 40 9.31 -0.82 6.44
N LEU A 41 9.97 -0.82 7.61
CA LEU A 41 9.70 0.17 8.66
C LEU A 41 9.95 1.61 8.19
N SER A 42 10.98 1.83 7.38
CA SER A 42 11.27 3.14 6.81
C SER A 42 10.17 3.58 5.84
N PHE A 43 9.72 2.69 4.96
CA PHE A 43 8.60 2.91 4.05
C PHE A 43 7.32 3.27 4.82
N MET A 44 6.94 2.46 5.82
CA MET A 44 5.72 2.68 6.61
C MET A 44 5.73 4.05 7.31
N ASN A 45 6.87 4.46 7.85
CA ASN A 45 6.98 5.73 8.57
C ASN A 45 7.03 6.96 7.64
N ALA A 46 7.49 6.80 6.41
CA ALA A 46 7.62 7.90 5.45
C ALA A 46 6.36 8.05 4.58
N GLU A 47 5.95 7.00 3.88
CA GLU A 47 4.84 7.03 2.91
C GLU A 47 3.48 6.85 3.61
N LEU A 48 3.44 6.10 4.73
CA LEU A 48 2.22 5.76 5.46
C LEU A 48 2.24 6.30 6.90
N ALA A 49 2.86 7.46 7.12
CA ALA A 49 3.05 8.06 8.44
C ALA A 49 1.76 8.22 9.25
N SER A 50 0.64 8.53 8.59
CA SER A 50 -0.67 8.63 9.25
C SER A 50 -1.15 7.28 9.77
N PHE A 51 -0.84 6.18 9.08
CA PHE A 51 -1.14 4.84 9.58
C PHE A 51 -0.30 4.54 10.82
N THR A 52 1.02 4.78 10.77
CA THR A 52 1.95 4.41 11.85
C THR A 52 1.76 5.26 13.11
N LYS A 53 1.55 6.58 12.98
CA LYS A 53 1.36 7.49 14.13
C LYS A 53 0.11 7.20 14.95
N ASN A 54 -0.90 6.58 14.34
CA ASN A 54 -2.15 6.25 15.03
C ASN A 54 -2.11 4.89 15.75
N GLN A 55 -1.01 4.15 15.66
CA GLN A 55 -0.88 2.86 16.32
C GLN A 55 -0.38 3.01 17.74
N LYS A 56 -1.12 2.42 18.69
CA LYS A 56 -0.74 2.39 20.12
C LYS A 56 0.14 1.18 20.48
N ASP A 57 0.17 0.18 19.62
CA ASP A 57 0.92 -1.06 19.85
C ASP A 57 2.25 -1.02 19.08
N PRO A 58 3.40 -1.00 19.77
CA PRO A 58 4.72 -0.98 19.14
C PRO A 58 5.01 -2.23 18.30
N GLY A 59 4.33 -3.35 18.56
CA GLY A 59 4.49 -4.61 17.83
C GLY A 59 3.65 -4.74 16.56
N VAL A 60 2.84 -3.74 16.21
CA VAL A 60 1.91 -3.83 15.07
C VAL A 60 2.65 -4.01 13.73
N LEU A 61 3.75 -3.28 13.52
CA LEU A 61 4.52 -3.34 12.28
C LEU A 61 5.25 -4.66 12.14
N ASP A 62 5.74 -5.21 13.25
CA ASP A 62 6.35 -6.54 13.28
C ASP A 62 5.36 -7.65 12.92
N ARG A 63 4.12 -7.55 13.41
CA ARG A 63 3.05 -8.50 13.04
C ARG A 63 2.59 -8.32 11.60
N MET A 64 2.56 -7.09 11.10
CA MET A 64 2.27 -6.84 9.68
C MET A 64 3.33 -7.44 8.79
N MET A 65 4.62 -7.22 9.08
CA MET A 65 5.73 -7.83 8.36
C MET A 65 5.55 -9.35 8.28
N LYS A 66 5.38 -10.01 9.44
CA LYS A 66 5.16 -11.47 9.51
C LYS A 66 3.92 -11.97 8.75
N LYS A 67 2.90 -11.13 8.59
CA LYS A 67 1.69 -11.50 7.85
C LYS A 67 1.88 -11.36 6.34
N LEU A 68 2.70 -10.41 5.92
CA LEU A 68 2.96 -10.10 4.52
C LEU A 68 4.07 -10.96 3.94
N ASP A 69 5.06 -11.35 4.74
CA ASP A 69 6.14 -12.28 4.43
C ASP A 69 5.57 -13.71 4.33
N LEU A 70 5.03 -14.05 3.16
CA LEU A 70 4.33 -15.30 2.88
C LEU A 70 5.31 -16.44 2.67
N ASN A 71 6.47 -16.13 2.09
CA ASN A 71 7.52 -17.12 1.84
C ASN A 71 8.41 -17.38 3.09
N CYS A 72 8.27 -16.55 4.14
CA CYS A 72 8.99 -16.62 5.41
C CYS A 72 10.50 -16.42 5.30
N ASP A 73 10.97 -15.62 4.34
CA ASP A 73 12.39 -15.29 4.15
C ASP A 73 12.86 -14.09 5.00
N GLY A 74 11.93 -13.42 5.69
CA GLY A 74 12.21 -12.26 6.55
C GLY A 74 12.25 -10.92 5.81
N GLN A 75 11.92 -10.91 4.52
CA GLN A 75 11.86 -9.74 3.64
C GLN A 75 10.48 -9.71 2.94
N LEU A 76 10.19 -8.63 2.21
CA LEU A 76 9.00 -8.55 1.38
C LEU A 76 9.41 -8.38 -0.07
N ASP A 77 9.07 -9.34 -0.92
CA ASP A 77 9.15 -9.15 -2.36
C ASP A 77 8.07 -8.18 -2.87
N PHE A 78 8.10 -7.87 -4.16
CA PHE A 78 7.13 -6.92 -4.73
C PHE A 78 5.68 -7.43 -4.64
N GLN A 79 5.45 -8.73 -4.76
CA GLN A 79 4.10 -9.31 -4.66
C GLN A 79 3.57 -9.24 -3.23
N GLU A 80 4.41 -9.49 -2.23
CA GLU A 80 4.08 -9.37 -0.81
C GLU A 80 3.84 -7.91 -0.41
N PHE A 81 4.63 -6.98 -0.95
CA PHE A 81 4.38 -5.54 -0.84
C PHE A 81 3.02 -5.15 -1.45
N LEU A 82 2.67 -5.67 -2.63
CA LEU A 82 1.37 -5.40 -3.26
C LEU A 82 0.19 -5.88 -2.41
N ASN A 83 0.35 -6.93 -1.60
CA ASN A 83 -0.70 -7.37 -0.68
C ASN A 83 -1.04 -6.31 0.37
N LEU A 84 -0.04 -5.56 0.87
CA LEU A 84 -0.27 -4.42 1.74
C LEU A 84 -1.05 -3.31 1.02
N ILE A 85 -0.60 -2.94 -0.17
CA ILE A 85 -1.21 -1.87 -0.96
C ILE A 85 -2.65 -2.22 -1.33
N GLY A 86 -2.90 -3.45 -1.76
CA GLY A 86 -4.24 -3.98 -2.03
C GLY A 86 -5.13 -3.94 -0.79
N GLY A 87 -4.60 -4.34 0.38
CA GLY A 87 -5.31 -4.25 1.65
C GLY A 87 -5.71 -2.82 2.02
N ILE A 88 -4.81 -1.85 1.84
CA ILE A 88 -5.11 -0.42 2.08
C ILE A 88 -6.14 0.10 1.08
N ALA A 89 -5.96 -0.20 -0.21
CA ALA A 89 -6.89 0.21 -1.26
C ALA A 89 -8.31 -0.35 -1.01
N GLN A 90 -8.41 -1.62 -0.61
CA GLN A 90 -9.67 -2.25 -0.23
C GLN A 90 -10.33 -1.53 0.96
N ALA A 91 -9.55 -1.21 2.01
CA ALA A 91 -10.06 -0.49 3.17
C ALA A 91 -10.54 0.93 2.82
N CYS A 92 -9.79 1.66 1.99
CA CYS A 92 -10.19 2.97 1.48
C CYS A 92 -11.46 2.87 0.63
N HIS A 93 -11.54 1.91 -0.27
CA HIS A 93 -12.73 1.68 -1.10
C HIS A 93 -13.97 1.44 -0.24
N VAL A 94 -13.88 0.57 0.78
CA VAL A 94 -14.98 0.34 1.73
C VAL A 94 -15.36 1.63 2.47
N ALA A 95 -14.38 2.37 3.00
CA ALA A 95 -14.63 3.61 3.74
C ALA A 95 -15.30 4.70 2.88
N LEU A 96 -14.99 4.76 1.58
CA LEU A 96 -15.60 5.71 0.64
C LEU A 96 -16.98 5.24 0.17
N CYS A 97 -17.18 3.93 -0.07
CA CYS A 97 -18.46 3.37 -0.47
C CYS A 97 -19.51 3.42 0.66
N VAL A 98 -19.11 3.20 1.90
CA VAL A 98 -20.00 3.27 3.08
C VAL A 98 -20.39 4.72 3.42
N GLN A 99 -19.72 5.72 2.83
CA GLN A 99 -20.09 7.14 2.93
C GLN A 99 -21.14 7.59 1.90
N ALA A 100 -21.69 6.70 1.07
CA ALA A 100 -22.95 7.00 0.39
C ALA A 100 -24.06 7.17 1.47
N PRO A 101 -24.75 8.31 1.55
CA PRO A 101 -25.66 8.58 2.66
C PRO A 101 -26.78 7.53 2.69
N PRO A 102 -27.14 7.00 3.88
CA PRO A 102 -28.37 6.23 4.00
C PRO A 102 -29.52 7.14 3.58
N GLY A 103 -30.26 6.73 2.55
CA GLY A 103 -31.49 7.40 2.15
C GLY A 103 -32.35 7.63 3.39
N HIS A 104 -32.63 8.89 3.71
CA HIS A 104 -33.55 9.26 4.76
C HIS A 104 -34.88 8.51 4.59
N PRO A 105 -35.39 7.80 5.62
CA PRO A 105 -36.80 7.44 5.63
C PRO A 105 -37.60 8.75 5.68
N GLN A 106 -38.37 9.05 4.64
CA GLN A 106 -39.40 10.07 4.75
C GLN A 106 -40.43 9.57 5.76
N ALA A 107 -40.33 10.05 7.00
CA ALA A 107 -41.48 10.13 7.87
C ALA A 107 -42.46 11.12 7.22
N LYS A 108 -43.43 10.60 6.47
CA LYS A 108 -44.67 11.32 6.20
C LYS A 108 -45.76 10.72 7.06
N LYS A 109 -46.07 11.47 8.12
CA LYS A 109 -47.37 11.44 8.78
C LYS A 109 -48.47 11.51 7.71
N LEU A 110 -49.35 10.53 7.71
CA LEU A 110 -50.79 10.76 7.89
C LEU A 110 -51.37 9.58 8.67
#